data_AF-A0A7K8XXX6-F1
#
_entry.id   AF-A0A7K8XXX6-F1
#
_cell.length_a   1.000
_cell.length_b   1.000
_cell.length_c   1.000
_cell.angle_alpha   90.00
_cell.angle_beta   90.00
_cell.angle_gamma   90.00
#
_symmetry.space_group_name_H-M   'P 1'
#
loop_
_entity.id
_entity.type
_entity.pdbx_description
1 polymer ?
#
loop_
_entity_poly.entity_id
_entity_poly.type
_entity_poly.pdbx_seq_one_letter_code
_entity_poly.pdbx_strand_id
1 'polypeptide(L)' 'ENFLQNTSASFFSNSHDAFASLSTLNLSSFTKLLKKLKELHPEASRDKIVDALLEVKKNNKGILSGLSISSIVERTSVIL' A
#
# COMPACT_ATOMS: atom_id res chain seq x y z
N GLU A 1 -11.28 -31.82 33.11
CA GLU A 1 -11.77 -30.48 33.46
C GLU A 1 -12.18 -29.75 32.19
N ASN A 2 -13.34 -29.09 32.24
CA ASN A 2 -14.14 -28.61 31.12
C ASN A 2 -13.74 -27.18 30.69
N PHE A 3 -13.81 -26.92 29.38
CA PHE A 3 -14.29 -25.70 28.71
C PHE A 3 -13.61 -24.32 28.88
N LEU A 4 -13.21 -23.78 27.71
CA LEU A 4 -13.46 -22.43 27.18
C LEU A 4 -13.47 -21.25 28.15
N GLN A 5 -12.57 -20.29 27.90
CA GLN A 5 -12.68 -18.83 28.09
C GLN A 5 -11.31 -18.22 27.65
N ASN A 6 -11.16 -17.18 26.84
CA ASN A 6 -12.08 -16.24 26.25
C ASN A 6 -11.44 -15.59 25.03
N THR A 7 -12.24 -15.49 23.98
CA THR A 7 -12.21 -14.44 22.97
C THR A 7 -12.26 -13.08 23.69
N SER A 8 -11.17 -12.34 23.71
CA SER A 8 -11.19 -10.89 23.95
C SER A 8 -10.76 -10.21 22.67
N ALA A 9 -11.79 -9.80 21.94
CA ALA A 9 -11.71 -8.88 20.83
C ALA A 9 -10.89 -7.65 21.24
N SER A 10 -9.75 -7.47 20.59
CA SER A 10 -9.32 -6.16 20.13
C SER A 10 -8.33 -6.36 18.99
N PHE A 11 -8.79 -6.99 17.90
CA PHE A 11 -8.21 -6.70 16.60
C PHE A 11 -8.65 -5.28 16.29
N PHE A 12 -7.86 -4.34 16.83
CA PHE A 12 -8.01 -2.92 16.63
C PHE A 12 -8.37 -2.68 15.17
N SER A 13 -9.57 -2.14 15.03
CA SER A 13 -10.13 -1.50 13.86
C SER A 13 -9.25 -0.34 13.43
N ASN A 14 -8.04 -0.62 12.97
CA ASN A 14 -7.14 0.36 12.39
C ASN A 14 -6.68 -0.13 11.02
N SER A 15 -7.64 -0.35 10.11
CA SER A 15 -7.38 -0.31 8.67
C SER A 15 -6.78 1.04 8.23
N HIS A 16 -6.75 2.03 9.13
CA HIS A 16 -6.11 3.33 8.95
C HIS A 16 -4.64 3.40 9.44
N ASP A 17 -4.15 2.45 10.25
CA ASP A 17 -2.72 2.44 10.69
C ASP A 17 -1.78 1.83 9.67
N ALA A 18 -2.29 0.97 8.78
CA ALA A 18 -1.51 0.49 7.64
C ALA A 18 -1.03 1.64 6.73
N PHE A 19 -1.73 2.78 6.77
CA PHE A 19 -1.34 4.03 6.11
C PHE A 19 -0.41 4.90 6.96
N ALA A 20 -0.55 4.89 8.28
CA ALA A 20 0.35 5.61 9.19
C ALA A 20 1.79 5.05 9.10
N SER A 21 1.97 3.74 8.91
CA SER A 21 3.30 3.16 8.68
C SER A 21 3.85 3.43 7.27
N LEU A 22 2.99 3.69 6.27
CA LEU A 22 3.44 4.12 4.94
C LEU A 22 3.94 5.57 4.92
N SER A 23 3.57 6.37 5.94
CA SER A 23 3.94 7.78 6.05
C SER A 23 5.42 8.03 6.37
N THR A 24 6.19 6.98 6.71
CA THR A 24 7.66 7.02 6.79
C THR A 24 8.33 6.88 5.42
N LEU A 25 7.57 6.60 4.35
CA LEU A 25 8.07 6.70 2.98
C LEU A 25 8.21 8.20 2.69
N ASN A 26 9.44 8.72 2.83
CA ASN A 26 9.86 10.09 2.50
C ASN A 26 8.88 10.70 1.48
N LEU A 27 8.02 11.63 1.92
CA LEU A 27 6.87 12.11 1.13
C LEU A 27 7.26 12.56 -0.29
N SER A 28 8.51 13.00 -0.49
CA SER A 28 9.03 13.35 -1.81
C SER A 28 9.06 12.17 -2.77
N SER A 29 9.38 10.96 -2.30
CA SER A 29 9.45 9.73 -3.12
C SER A 29 8.05 9.22 -3.47
N PHE A 30 7.12 9.26 -2.52
CA PHE A 30 5.72 8.93 -2.77
C PHE A 30 5.07 9.90 -3.76
N THR A 31 5.34 11.20 -3.60
CA THR A 31 4.81 12.23 -4.52
C THR A 31 5.38 12.06 -5.93
N LYS A 32 6.68 11.75 -6.05
CA LYS A 32 7.30 11.41 -7.35
C LYS A 32 6.67 10.17 -7.99
N LEU A 33 6.37 9.15 -7.19
CA LEU A 33 5.71 7.93 -7.64
C LEU A 33 4.31 8.23 -8.19
N LEU A 34 3.48 8.93 -7.39
CA LEU A 34 2.13 9.32 -7.80
C LEU A 34 2.14 10.19 -9.05
N LYS A 35 3.07 11.14 -9.15
CA LYS A 35 3.21 12.00 -10.33
C LYS A 35 3.52 11.17 -11.57
N LYS A 36 4.51 10.27 -11.51
CA LYS A 36 4.86 9.39 -12.62
C LYS A 36 3.72 8.46 -13.03
N LEU A 37 3.01 7.87 -12.07
CA LEU A 37 1.88 6.99 -12.37
C LEU A 37 0.74 7.74 -13.04
N LYS A 38 0.48 8.97 -12.62
CA LYS A 38 -0.55 9.83 -13.23
C LYS A 38 -0.14 10.38 -14.60
N GLU A 39 1.15 10.57 -14.85
CA GLU A 39 1.69 10.92 -16.16
C GLU A 39 1.57 9.76 -17.15
N LEU A 40 1.77 8.51 -16.70
CA LEU A 40 1.65 7.32 -17.52
C LEU A 40 0.20 6.87 -17.72
N HIS A 41 -0.63 7.02 -16.69
CA HIS A 41 -2.03 6.56 -16.65
C HIS A 41 -2.95 7.72 -16.22
N PRO A 42 -3.15 8.73 -17.09
CA PRO A 42 -4.05 9.85 -16.79
C PRO A 42 -5.51 9.42 -16.57
N GLU A 43 -5.91 8.28 -17.14
CA GLU A 43 -7.22 7.65 -17.00
C GLU A 43 -7.43 6.98 -15.63
N ALA A 44 -6.36 6.69 -14.91
CA ALA A 44 -6.44 6.07 -13.59
C ALA A 44 -6.79 7.12 -12.53
N SER A 45 -7.92 6.90 -11.82
CA SER A 45 -8.24 7.68 -10.62
C SER A 45 -7.18 7.47 -9.54
N ARG A 46 -7.02 8.45 -8.66
CA ARG A 46 -6.11 8.36 -7.50
C ARG A 46 -6.39 7.12 -6.67
N ASP A 47 -7.67 6.77 -6.48
CA ASP A 47 -8.07 5.59 -5.69
C ASP A 47 -7.58 4.30 -6.36
N LYS A 48 -7.73 4.17 -7.68
CA LYS A 48 -7.18 3.04 -8.45
C LYS A 48 -5.66 2.93 -8.31
N ILE A 49 -4.96 4.06 -8.35
CA ILE A 49 -3.50 4.08 -8.16
C ILE A 49 -3.13 3.61 -6.75
N VAL A 50 -3.86 4.03 -5.73
CA VAL A 50 -3.62 3.60 -4.35
C VAL A 50 -3.92 2.11 -4.18
N ASP A 51 -5.03 1.62 -4.73
CA ASP A 51 -5.37 0.19 -4.69
C ASP A 51 -4.30 -0.67 -5.39
N ALA A 52 -3.84 -0.25 -6.56
CA ALA A 52 -2.75 -0.93 -7.27
C ALA A 52 -1.46 -0.92 -6.45
N LEU A 53 -1.11 0.18 -5.77
CA LEU A 53 0.05 0.25 -4.89
C LEU A 53 -0.07 -0.66 -3.65
N LEU A 54 -1.27 -0.79 -3.09
CA LEU A 54 -1.54 -1.74 -2.01
C LEU A 54 -1.36 -3.17 -2.49
N GLU A 55 -1.75 -3.47 -3.72
CA GLU A 55 -1.56 -4.78 -4.31
C GLU A 55 -0.09 -5.09 -4.60
N VAL A 56 0.69 -4.14 -5.13
CA VAL A 56 2.16 -4.28 -5.24
C VAL A 56 2.79 -4.53 -3.86
N LYS A 57 2.33 -3.82 -2.82
CA LYS A 57 2.82 -3.99 -1.45
C LYS A 57 2.54 -5.42 -0.94
N LYS A 58 1.33 -5.94 -1.13
CA LYS A 58 0.98 -7.33 -0.75
C LYS A 58 1.86 -8.34 -1.50
N ASN A 59 2.03 -8.15 -2.80
CA ASN A 59 2.86 -9.01 -3.65
C ASN A 59 4.35 -8.95 -3.28
N ASN A 60 4.79 -7.88 -2.61
CA ASN A 60 6.14 -7.72 -2.10
C ASN A 60 6.26 -7.94 -0.58
N LYS A 61 5.54 -8.95 -0.06
CA LYS A 61 5.59 -9.37 1.35
C LYS A 61 5.21 -8.27 2.35
N GLY A 62 4.37 -7.33 1.93
CA GLY A 62 3.86 -6.25 2.76
C GLY A 62 4.74 -5.00 2.84
N ILE A 63 5.83 -4.90 2.08
CA ILE A 63 6.70 -3.71 2.06
C ILE A 63 6.92 -3.18 0.64
N LEU A 64 7.03 -1.87 0.50
CA LEU A 64 7.53 -1.23 -0.75
C LEU A 64 8.96 -0.71 -0.58
N SER A 65 9.41 -0.57 0.68
CA SER A 65 10.79 -0.25 1.01
C SER A 65 11.72 -1.35 0.47
N GLY A 66 12.78 -0.93 -0.22
CA GLY A 66 13.70 -1.84 -0.92
C GLY A 66 13.46 -1.97 -2.42
N LEU A 67 12.31 -1.51 -2.95
CA LEU A 67 12.12 -1.35 -4.38
C LEU A 67 12.53 0.05 -4.84
N SER A 68 13.12 0.14 -6.04
CA SER A 68 13.34 1.43 -6.68
C SER A 68 12.00 2.04 -7.11
N ILE A 69 11.93 3.37 -7.15
CA ILE A 69 10.72 4.10 -7.60
C ILE A 69 10.27 3.59 -8.97
N SER A 70 11.19 3.42 -9.92
CA SER A 70 10.86 2.89 -11.25
C SER A 70 10.26 1.49 -11.20
N SER A 71 10.78 0.59 -10.36
CA SER A 71 10.23 -0.77 -10.22
C SER A 71 8.83 -0.77 -9.62
N ILE A 72 8.57 0.12 -8.65
CA ILE A 72 7.22 0.28 -8.10
C ILE A 72 6.27 0.81 -9.19
N VAL A 73 6.68 1.83 -9.97
CA VAL A 73 5.87 2.36 -11.07
C VAL A 73 5.54 1.29 -12.10
N GLU A 74 6.54 0.51 -12.54
CA GLU A 74 6.37 -0.56 -13.52
C GLU A 74 5.37 -1.62 -13.03
N ARG A 75 5.56 -2.14 -11.81
CA ARG A 75 4.65 -3.14 -11.23
C ARG A 75 3.24 -2.61 -11.03
N THR A 76 3.12 -1.35 -10.63
CA THR A 76 1.81 -0.71 -10.46
C THR A 76 1.13 -0.51 -11.82
N SER A 77 1.90 -0.17 -12.86
CA SER A 77 1.40 0.00 -14.24
C SER A 77 0.90 -1.29 -14.89
N VAL A 78 1.32 -2.46 -14.39
CA VAL A 78 0.78 -3.76 -14.84
C VAL A 78 -0.60 -4.05 -14.23
N ILE A 79 -0.93 -3.38 -13.12
CA ILE A 79 -2.19 -3.59 -12.37
C ILE A 79 -3.25 -2.54 -12.77
N LEU A 80 -2.81 -1.33 -13.14
CA LEU A 80 -3.65 -0.25 -13.64
C LEU A 80 -4.14 -0.51 -15.06
#